data_AF-A0A7C9EHL7-F1
#
_entry.id   AF-A0A7C9EHL7-F1
#
_cell.length_a   1.000
_cell.length_b   1.000
_cell.length_c   1.000
_cell.angle_alpha   90.00
_cell.angle_beta   90.00
_cell.angle_gamma   90.00
#
_symmetry.space_group_name_H-M   'P 1'
#
loop_
_entity.id
_entity.type
_entity.pdbx_description
1 polymer ?
#
loop_
_entity_poly.entity_id
_entity_poly.type
_entity_poly.pdbx_seq_one_letter_code
_entity_poly.pdbx_strand_id
1 'polypeptide(L)'
;ELIHIFIALGYVKKKYKHQSLMDAGEECLLSLVKRGLFNNVSWGDFGSILRFKMHDLIHDLAVSVAGCKLKMVESKEDELDDRMRHVSLSSKVDICLESLSKMRHLRSLLVMGPRRRSTCPKLTALPRFFPRLRVLSLKEVGLEEVPTSIGKLIHLRHLNLSGNPFSELPKSIKGLVHLQSLDL
;
A
#
# COMPACT_ATOMS: atom_id res chain seq x y z
N GLU A 1 4.87 -7.71 2.11
CA GLU A 1 4.19 -6.47 1.66
C GLU A 1 5.13 -5.41 1.04
N LEU A 2 6.15 -4.86 1.72
CA LEU A 2 6.94 -3.74 1.16
C LEU A 2 7.53 -4.02 -0.24
N ILE A 3 8.11 -5.20 -0.46
CA ILE A 3 8.69 -5.55 -1.76
C ILE A 3 7.62 -5.61 -2.85
N HIS A 4 6.43 -6.17 -2.55
CA HIS A 4 5.29 -6.14 -3.48
C HIS A 4 4.87 -4.70 -3.83
N ILE A 5 4.85 -3.79 -2.85
CA ILE A 5 4.59 -2.36 -3.09
C ILE A 5 5.65 -1.75 -4.03
N PHE A 6 6.93 -2.02 -3.80
CA PHE A 6 8.01 -1.50 -4.66
C PHE A 6 7.90 -2.04 -6.09
N ILE A 7 7.56 -3.32 -6.25
CA ILE A 7 7.33 -3.93 -7.57
C ILE A 7 6.12 -3.27 -8.26
N ALA A 8 4.99 -3.16 -7.57
CA ALA A 8 3.76 -2.57 -8.11
C ALA A 8 3.95 -1.10 -8.52
N LEU A 9 4.72 -0.33 -7.75
CA LEU A 9 5.04 1.06 -8.08
C LEU A 9 6.10 1.18 -9.19
N GLY A 10 6.83 0.11 -9.49
CA GLY A 10 7.86 0.07 -10.53
C GLY A 10 9.23 0.55 -10.05
N TYR A 11 9.51 0.46 -8.75
CA TYR A 11 10.77 0.86 -8.14
C TYR A 11 11.84 -0.25 -8.19
N VAL A 12 11.42 -1.50 -8.36
CA VAL A 12 12.34 -2.64 -8.52
C VAL A 12 12.67 -2.84 -10.00
N LYS A 13 13.97 -2.90 -10.30
CA LYS A 13 14.50 -3.25 -11.63
C LYS A 13 15.34 -4.51 -11.51
N LYS A 14 15.12 -5.46 -12.42
CA LYS A 14 15.97 -6.65 -12.54
C LYS A 14 17.37 -6.23 -12.98
N LYS A 15 18.40 -6.79 -12.35
CA LYS A 15 19.79 -6.66 -12.81
C LYS A 15 20.13 -7.70 -13.86
N TYR A 16 19.56 -8.90 -13.69
CA TYR A 16 19.83 -10.05 -14.56
C TYR A 16 18.54 -10.53 -15.24
N LYS A 17 18.67 -11.08 -16.46
CA LYS A 17 17.53 -11.53 -17.27
C LYS A 17 16.66 -12.58 -16.56
N HIS A 18 17.28 -13.49 -15.80
CA HIS A 18 16.62 -14.59 -15.10
C HIS A 18 16.23 -14.28 -13.65
N GLN A 19 16.54 -13.10 -13.13
CA GLN A 19 16.23 -12.73 -11.75
C GLN A 19 14.71 -12.56 -11.59
N SER A 20 14.15 -13.05 -10.48
CA SER A 20 12.76 -12.72 -10.15
C SER A 20 12.66 -11.26 -9.69
N LEU A 21 11.47 -10.65 -9.81
CA LEU A 21 11.28 -9.30 -9.26
C LEU A 21 11.33 -9.30 -7.72
N MET A 22 11.03 -10.44 -7.11
CA MET A 22 11.12 -10.61 -5.66
C MET A 22 12.58 -10.59 -5.22
N ASP A 23 13.46 -11.40 -5.83
CA ASP A 23 14.90 -11.42 -5.49
C ASP A 23 15.54 -10.04 -5.71
N ALA A 24 15.18 -9.36 -6.81
CA ALA A 24 15.64 -8.00 -7.07
C ALA A 24 15.18 -7.00 -5.99
N GLY A 25 13.95 -7.19 -5.47
CA GLY A 25 13.40 -6.37 -4.39
C GLY A 25 14.06 -6.66 -3.04
N GLU A 26 14.33 -7.93 -2.73
CA GLU A 26 15.07 -8.34 -1.54
C GLU A 26 16.50 -7.80 -1.54
N GLU A 27 17.22 -7.94 -2.65
CA GLU A 27 18.56 -7.34 -2.81
C GLU A 27 18.55 -5.83 -2.63
N CYS A 28 17.52 -5.16 -3.18
CA CYS A 28 17.35 -3.72 -3.02
C CYS A 28 17.16 -3.36 -1.54
N LEU A 29 16.25 -4.04 -0.84
CA LEU A 29 15.99 -3.81 0.58
C LEU A 29 17.23 -4.10 1.44
N LEU A 30 17.93 -5.19 1.15
CA LEU A 30 19.16 -5.57 1.82
C LEU A 30 20.27 -4.52 1.62
N SER A 31 20.36 -3.92 0.43
CA SER A 31 21.30 -2.83 0.16
C SER A 31 20.99 -1.59 1.01
N LEU A 32 19.71 -1.25 1.19
CA LEU A 32 19.31 -0.12 2.03
C LEU A 32 19.65 -0.37 3.51
N VAL A 33 19.45 -1.60 4.00
CA VAL A 33 19.86 -2.00 5.36
C VAL A 33 21.38 -1.90 5.52
N LYS A 34 22.16 -2.43 4.57
CA LYS A 34 23.64 -2.38 4.60
C LYS A 34 24.20 -0.95 4.56
N ARG A 35 23.43 0.01 4.06
CA ARG A 35 23.78 1.44 4.02
C ARG A 35 23.38 2.19 5.31
N GLY A 36 22.83 1.51 6.31
CA GLY A 36 22.44 2.12 7.58
C GLY A 36 21.21 3.01 7.49
N LEU A 37 20.36 2.84 6.45
CA LEU A 37 19.15 3.65 6.30
C LEU A 37 18.01 3.22 7.24
N PHE A 38 18.14 2.04 7.83
CA PHE A 38 17.16 1.41 8.70
C PHE A 38 17.79 0.99 10.03
N ASN A 39 17.05 1.20 11.11
CA ASN A 39 17.34 0.74 12.47
C ASN A 39 16.38 -0.40 12.85
N ASN A 40 16.65 -1.07 13.98
CA ASN A 40 15.80 -2.11 14.57
C ASN A 40 15.39 -3.20 13.57
N VAL A 41 16.33 -3.64 12.73
CA VAL A 41 16.08 -4.67 11.72
C VAL A 41 15.95 -6.03 12.40
N SER A 42 14.77 -6.65 12.30
CA SER A 42 14.53 -8.00 12.76
C SER A 42 14.52 -8.97 11.58
N TRP A 43 15.20 -10.09 11.73
CA TRP A 43 15.34 -11.12 10.71
C TRP A 43 14.47 -12.32 11.04
N GLY A 44 13.89 -12.95 10.02
CA GLY A 44 13.22 -14.24 10.12
C GLY A 44 14.19 -15.40 9.92
N ASP A 45 13.67 -16.62 10.07
CA ASP A 45 14.45 -17.87 10.11
C ASP A 45 15.25 -18.18 8.83
N PHE A 46 15.01 -17.45 7.74
CA PHE A 46 15.68 -17.61 6.44
C PHE A 46 16.42 -16.34 5.97
N GLY A 47 16.77 -15.43 6.89
CA GLY A 47 17.43 -14.18 6.54
C GLY A 47 16.53 -13.16 5.82
N SER A 48 15.21 -13.38 5.85
CA SER A 48 14.23 -12.41 5.38
C SER A 48 14.07 -11.28 6.40
N ILE A 49 13.94 -10.05 5.92
CA ILE A 49 13.73 -8.88 6.79
C ILE A 49 12.24 -8.83 7.17
N LEU A 50 11.93 -9.01 8.46
CA LEU A 50 10.55 -9.02 8.97
C LEU A 50 10.07 -7.62 9.37
N ARG A 51 10.92 -6.85 10.06
CA ARG A 51 10.61 -5.50 10.54
C ARG A 51 11.87 -4.66 10.51
N PHE A 52 11.68 -3.37 10.33
CA PHE A 52 12.72 -2.36 10.41
C PHE A 52 12.05 -1.01 10.66
N LYS A 53 12.79 -0.06 11.22
CA LYS A 53 12.38 1.33 11.37
C LYS A 53 13.28 2.19 10.49
N MET A 54 12.72 3.10 9.70
CA MET A 54 13.53 4.13 9.05
C MET A 54 14.18 5.02 10.12
N HIS A 55 15.47 5.31 9.96
CA HIS A 55 16.14 6.25 10.85
C HIS A 55 15.48 7.63 10.73
N ASP A 56 15.30 8.36 11.84
CA ASP A 56 14.51 9.60 11.84
C ASP A 56 15.09 10.66 10.87
N LEU A 57 16.42 10.85 10.84
CA LEU A 57 17.08 11.70 9.81
C LEU A 57 16.80 11.29 8.36
N ILE A 58 16.71 9.97 8.08
CA ILE A 58 16.40 9.46 6.73
C ILE A 58 14.92 9.68 6.42
N HIS A 59 14.06 9.56 7.44
CA HIS A 59 12.65 9.89 7.33
C HIS A 59 12.47 11.37 6.98
N ASP A 60 13.11 12.29 7.69
CA ASP A 60 13.03 13.73 7.45
C ASP A 60 13.51 14.10 6.03
N LEU A 61 14.63 13.50 5.60
CA LEU A 61 15.13 13.66 4.24
C LEU A 61 14.13 13.11 3.21
N ALA A 62 13.57 11.93 3.44
CA ALA A 62 12.59 11.33 2.54
C ALA A 62 11.32 12.17 2.43
N VAL A 63 10.84 12.74 3.53
CA VAL A 63 9.69 13.68 3.55
C VAL A 63 10.03 14.96 2.77
N SER A 64 11.21 15.54 3.00
CA SER A 64 11.68 16.72 2.27
C SER A 64 11.74 16.49 0.76
N VAL A 65 12.30 15.36 0.32
CA VAL A 65 12.41 15.00 -1.11
C VAL A 65 11.05 14.63 -1.72
N ALA A 66 10.17 13.97 -0.96
CA ALA A 66 8.83 13.61 -1.44
C ALA A 66 7.93 14.83 -1.65
N GLY A 67 8.12 15.89 -0.85
CA GLY A 67 7.26 17.07 -0.83
C GLY A 67 5.81 16.69 -0.54
N CYS A 68 4.85 17.31 -1.23
CA CYS A 68 3.42 17.05 -1.02
C CYS A 68 2.90 15.72 -1.62
N LYS A 69 3.77 14.84 -2.13
CA LYS A 69 3.32 13.62 -2.83
C LYS A 69 2.98 12.45 -1.89
N LEU A 70 3.46 12.52 -0.64
CA LEU A 70 3.29 11.48 0.37
C LEU A 70 2.61 12.10 1.61
N LYS A 71 1.60 11.42 2.15
CA LYS A 71 0.95 11.82 3.40
C LYS A 71 0.57 10.59 4.21
N MET A 72 0.97 10.59 5.48
CA MET A 72 0.36 9.75 6.50
C MET A 72 -0.73 10.59 7.17
N VAL A 73 -1.95 10.07 7.16
CA VAL A 73 -3.12 10.75 7.73
C VAL A 73 -3.40 10.16 9.10
N GLU A 74 -3.27 11.00 10.12
CA GLU A 74 -3.37 10.66 11.53
C GLU A 74 -4.51 11.42 12.23
N SER A 75 -5.07 12.44 11.57
CA SER A 75 -6.23 13.20 12.04
C SER A 75 -7.18 13.54 10.90
N LYS A 76 -8.41 13.97 11.23
CA LYS A 76 -9.35 14.49 10.22
C LYS A 76 -8.99 15.88 9.71
N GLU A 77 -8.12 16.59 10.44
CA GLU A 77 -7.70 17.97 10.17
C GLU A 77 -6.49 18.03 9.24
N ASP A 78 -5.87 16.88 8.96
CA ASP A 78 -4.75 16.78 8.03
C ASP A 78 -5.12 17.33 6.65
N GLU A 79 -4.37 18.33 6.20
CA GLU A 79 -4.56 18.90 4.88
C GLU A 79 -4.25 17.87 3.79
N LEU A 80 -5.15 17.79 2.81
CA LEU A 80 -5.11 16.85 1.71
C LEU A 80 -4.93 17.61 0.39
N ASP A 81 -3.86 17.30 -0.33
CA ASP A 81 -3.48 17.90 -1.61
C ASP A 81 -3.84 16.93 -2.75
N ASP A 82 -4.39 17.45 -3.85
CA ASP A 82 -4.81 16.63 -5.00
C ASP A 82 -3.63 16.07 -5.81
N ARG A 83 -2.42 16.61 -5.61
CA ARG A 83 -1.15 16.12 -6.18
C ARG A 83 -0.57 14.92 -5.42
N MET A 84 -1.16 14.55 -4.28
CA MET A 84 -0.76 13.37 -3.51
C MET A 84 -0.82 12.11 -4.36
N ARG A 85 0.23 11.29 -4.25
CA ARG A 85 0.37 10.01 -4.95
C ARG A 85 0.36 8.82 -4.01
N HIS A 86 0.70 9.04 -2.74
CA HIS A 86 0.86 8.00 -1.76
C HIS A 86 0.21 8.44 -0.44
N VAL A 87 -0.83 7.72 -0.04
CA VAL A 87 -1.57 8.00 1.20
C VAL A 87 -1.58 6.76 2.07
N SER A 88 -1.27 6.94 3.35
CA SER A 88 -1.44 5.94 4.39
C SER A 88 -2.41 6.44 5.44
N LEU A 89 -3.41 5.65 5.81
CA LEU A 89 -4.40 5.98 6.84
C LEU A 89 -4.07 5.21 8.12
N SER A 90 -3.93 5.94 9.22
CA SER A 90 -3.72 5.37 10.56
C SER A 90 -5.00 4.69 11.08
N SER A 91 -4.84 3.61 11.86
CA SER A 91 -5.93 2.90 12.53
C SER A 91 -6.73 3.76 13.51
N LYS A 92 -6.17 4.92 13.90
CA LYS A 92 -6.79 5.88 14.80
C LYS A 92 -7.84 6.76 14.13
N VAL A 93 -7.94 6.75 12.80
CA VAL A 93 -8.79 7.70 12.06
C VAL A 93 -9.83 7.00 11.21
N ASP A 94 -11.09 7.30 11.50
CA ASP A 94 -12.19 7.06 10.57
C ASP A 94 -12.27 8.17 9.53
N ILE A 95 -11.36 8.09 8.57
CA ILE A 95 -11.46 8.87 7.32
C ILE A 95 -12.37 8.13 6.37
N CYS A 96 -13.40 8.81 5.89
CA CYS A 96 -14.19 8.29 4.80
C CYS A 96 -13.44 8.47 3.48
N LEU A 97 -13.48 7.47 2.60
CA LEU A 97 -12.84 7.54 1.29
C LEU A 97 -13.38 8.69 0.43
N GLU A 98 -14.58 9.17 0.70
CA GLU A 98 -15.14 10.34 0.02
C GLU A 98 -14.32 11.61 0.26
N SER A 99 -13.69 11.76 1.43
CA SER A 99 -12.79 12.88 1.72
C SER A 99 -11.53 12.85 0.84
N LEU A 100 -11.14 11.67 0.38
CA LEU A 100 -9.99 11.47 -0.51
C LEU A 100 -10.37 11.55 -2.00
N SER A 101 -11.65 11.73 -2.34
CA SER A 101 -12.17 11.67 -3.72
C SER A 101 -11.53 12.65 -4.72
N LYS A 102 -10.92 13.72 -4.22
CA LYS A 102 -10.23 14.74 -5.04
C LYS A 102 -8.87 14.24 -5.57
N MET A 103 -8.27 13.22 -4.95
CA MET A 103 -6.91 12.72 -5.27
C MET A 103 -6.90 11.79 -6.50
N ARG A 104 -7.22 12.33 -7.67
CA ARG A 104 -7.30 11.53 -8.92
C ARG A 104 -5.96 10.96 -9.40
N HIS A 105 -4.85 11.45 -8.84
CA HIS A 105 -3.49 11.01 -9.13
C HIS A 105 -2.93 9.98 -8.14
N LEU A 106 -3.75 9.54 -7.18
CA LEU A 106 -3.33 8.56 -6.17
C LEU A 106 -2.89 7.25 -6.83
N ARG A 107 -1.72 6.76 -6.40
CA ARG A 107 -1.09 5.52 -6.88
C ARG A 107 -1.04 4.45 -5.80
N SER A 108 -0.91 4.83 -4.53
CA SER A 108 -1.00 3.90 -3.41
C SER A 108 -1.90 4.42 -2.31
N LEU A 109 -2.77 3.54 -1.82
CA LEU A 109 -3.57 3.74 -0.64
C LEU A 109 -3.32 2.58 0.33
N LEU A 110 -2.81 2.89 1.52
CA LEU A 110 -2.61 1.92 2.60
C LEU A 110 -3.56 2.28 3.73
N VAL A 111 -4.32 1.31 4.22
CA VAL A 111 -5.18 1.46 5.39
C VAL A 111 -4.71 0.46 6.42
N MET A 112 -4.20 0.95 7.55
CA MET A 112 -3.56 0.10 8.56
C MET A 112 -4.50 -0.17 9.73
N GLY A 113 -4.56 -1.44 10.12
CA GLY A 113 -4.93 -1.90 11.47
C GLY A 113 -6.43 -2.12 11.73
N PRO A 114 -6.75 -2.80 12.84
CA PRO A 114 -8.12 -3.15 13.21
C PRO A 114 -8.93 -1.88 13.51
N ARG A 115 -9.87 -1.56 12.63
CA ARG A 115 -10.87 -0.51 12.89
C ARG A 115 -11.79 -0.99 14.00
N ARG A 116 -11.74 -0.33 15.16
CA ARG A 116 -12.33 -0.83 16.41
C ARG A 116 -13.85 -0.83 16.46
N ARG A 117 -14.57 -0.16 15.56
CA ARG A 117 -16.02 -0.21 15.45
C ARG A 117 -16.47 0.55 14.20
N SER A 118 -17.46 -0.02 13.53
CA SER A 118 -18.40 0.63 12.59
C SER A 118 -17.84 1.17 11.26
N THR A 119 -18.17 0.42 10.21
CA THR A 119 -18.09 0.74 8.78
C THR A 119 -16.71 0.62 8.14
N CYS A 120 -16.51 -0.51 7.46
CA CYS A 120 -15.58 -0.56 6.34
C CYS A 120 -15.88 0.63 5.42
N PRO A 121 -14.84 1.36 4.95
CA PRO A 121 -15.08 2.43 4.01
C PRO A 121 -15.86 1.89 2.81
N LYS A 122 -16.81 2.65 2.25
CA LYS A 122 -17.57 2.24 1.05
C LYS A 122 -16.62 2.06 -0.13
N LEU A 123 -16.07 0.86 -0.23
CA LEU A 123 -15.06 0.48 -1.22
C LEU A 123 -15.64 0.53 -2.65
N THR A 124 -16.96 0.55 -2.80
CA THR A 124 -17.68 0.64 -4.07
C THR A 124 -17.31 1.88 -4.89
N ALA A 125 -16.89 2.96 -4.24
CA ALA A 125 -16.50 4.20 -4.90
C ALA A 125 -15.01 4.27 -5.28
N LEU A 126 -14.18 3.31 -4.86
CA LEU A 126 -12.73 3.31 -5.13
C LEU A 126 -12.38 3.50 -6.61
N PRO A 127 -13.00 2.80 -7.58
CA PRO A 127 -12.64 2.97 -8.99
C PRO A 127 -12.94 4.36 -9.53
N ARG A 128 -13.95 5.03 -8.97
CA ARG A 128 -14.34 6.40 -9.34
C ARG A 128 -13.38 7.42 -8.76
N PHE A 129 -12.94 7.22 -7.51
CA PHE A 129 -12.04 8.15 -6.82
C PHE A 129 -10.60 8.00 -7.27
N PHE A 130 -10.13 6.77 -7.46
CA PHE A 130 -8.72 6.47 -7.70
C PHE A 130 -8.53 5.64 -8.97
N PRO A 131 -8.83 6.21 -10.15
CA PRO A 131 -8.75 5.47 -11.41
C PRO A 131 -7.32 5.00 -11.73
N ARG A 132 -6.29 5.63 -11.14
CA ARG A 132 -4.85 5.34 -11.38
C ARG A 132 -4.19 4.51 -10.27
N LEU A 133 -4.97 3.96 -9.34
CA LEU A 133 -4.45 3.22 -8.20
C LEU A 133 -3.69 1.98 -8.66
N ARG A 134 -2.48 1.79 -8.12
CA ARG A 134 -1.62 0.62 -8.37
C ARG A 134 -1.47 -0.27 -7.15
N VAL A 135 -1.57 0.32 -5.96
CA VAL A 135 -1.40 -0.37 -4.69
C VAL A 135 -2.61 -0.04 -3.81
N LEU A 136 -3.29 -1.09 -3.35
CA LEU A 136 -4.34 -0.99 -2.35
C LEU A 136 -4.04 -2.00 -1.24
N SER A 137 -3.79 -1.50 -0.04
CA SER A 137 -3.70 -2.35 1.15
C SER A 137 -4.85 -2.02 2.10
N LEU A 138 -5.66 -3.03 2.37
CA LEU A 138 -6.79 -3.03 3.29
C LEU A 138 -6.55 -4.12 4.35
N LYS A 139 -5.31 -4.25 4.81
CA LYS A 139 -4.92 -5.28 5.78
C LYS A 139 -5.62 -5.05 7.12
N GLU A 140 -6.24 -6.10 7.64
CA GLU A 140 -6.86 -6.13 8.98
C GLU A 140 -7.92 -5.02 9.21
N VAL A 141 -8.66 -4.62 8.18
CA VAL A 141 -9.66 -3.53 8.30
C VAL A 141 -11.06 -4.01 8.72
N GLY A 142 -11.24 -5.32 8.95
CA GLY A 142 -12.53 -5.92 9.30
C GLY A 142 -13.47 -6.07 8.09
N LEU A 143 -12.92 -6.25 6.89
CA LEU A 143 -13.70 -6.38 5.65
C LEU A 143 -14.46 -7.71 5.58
N GLU A 144 -15.78 -7.66 5.73
CA GLU A 144 -16.67 -8.83 5.61
C GLU A 144 -16.96 -9.23 4.16
N GLU A 145 -16.94 -8.26 3.23
CA GLU A 145 -17.18 -8.51 1.81
C GLU A 145 -16.29 -7.64 0.93
N VAL A 146 -15.78 -8.20 -0.17
CA VAL A 146 -15.02 -7.45 -1.17
C VAL A 146 -15.99 -7.04 -2.29
N PRO A 147 -16.20 -5.74 -2.56
CA PRO A 147 -17.20 -5.31 -3.53
C PRO A 147 -16.81 -5.68 -4.96
N THR A 148 -17.81 -6.02 -5.79
CA THR A 148 -17.59 -6.34 -7.21
C THR A 148 -16.90 -5.22 -7.99
N SER A 149 -17.06 -3.97 -7.57
CA SER A 149 -16.38 -2.81 -8.17
C SER A 149 -14.85 -2.88 -8.13
N ILE A 150 -14.25 -3.70 -7.25
CA ILE A 150 -12.79 -3.83 -7.14
C ILE A 150 -12.17 -4.18 -8.49
N GLY A 151 -12.85 -5.02 -9.29
CA GLY A 151 -12.43 -5.44 -10.62
C GLY A 151 -12.31 -4.31 -11.65
N LYS A 152 -12.81 -3.11 -11.35
CA LYS A 152 -12.68 -1.92 -12.21
C LYS A 152 -11.36 -1.16 -11.99
N LEU A 153 -10.58 -1.51 -10.98
CA LEU A 153 -9.25 -0.93 -10.75
C LEU A 153 -8.22 -1.55 -11.69
N ILE A 154 -8.36 -1.31 -13.00
CA ILE A 154 -7.57 -1.99 -14.05
C ILE A 154 -6.06 -1.75 -13.91
N HIS A 155 -5.64 -0.66 -13.26
CA HIS A 155 -4.23 -0.33 -13.03
C HIS A 155 -3.65 -0.92 -11.75
N LEU A 156 -4.46 -1.62 -10.94
CA LEU A 156 -4.03 -2.23 -9.70
C LEU A 156 -3.02 -3.35 -9.98
N ARG A 157 -1.94 -3.36 -9.21
CA ARG A 157 -0.81 -4.29 -9.32
C ARG A 157 -0.52 -5.01 -8.01
N HIS A 158 -0.85 -4.40 -6.88
CA HIS A 158 -0.81 -5.03 -5.57
C HIS A 158 -2.12 -4.79 -4.85
N LEU A 159 -2.74 -5.87 -4.38
CA LEU A 159 -3.92 -5.86 -3.54
C LEU A 159 -3.63 -6.69 -2.28
N ASN A 160 -3.72 -6.06 -1.11
CA ASN A 160 -3.61 -6.74 0.16
C ASN A 160 -4.95 -6.68 0.91
N LEU A 161 -5.53 -7.87 1.12
CA LEU A 161 -6.77 -8.11 1.87
C LEU A 161 -6.52 -8.99 3.10
N SER A 162 -5.26 -9.24 3.46
CA SER A 162 -4.89 -10.14 4.55
C SER A 162 -5.49 -9.73 5.90
N GLY A 163 -5.86 -10.72 6.70
CA GLY A 163 -6.40 -10.52 8.05
C GLY A 163 -7.82 -9.96 8.09
N ASN A 164 -8.62 -10.16 7.03
CA ASN A 164 -10.03 -9.79 7.00
C ASN A 164 -10.95 -11.03 7.06
N PRO A 165 -12.18 -10.90 7.58
CA PRO A 165 -13.11 -12.02 7.76
C PRO A 165 -13.97 -12.36 6.53
N PHE A 166 -13.67 -11.84 5.33
CA PHE A 166 -14.45 -12.17 4.13
C PHE A 166 -14.32 -13.64 3.76
N SER A 167 -15.40 -14.23 3.25
CA SER A 167 -15.46 -15.65 2.88
C SER A 167 -15.03 -15.92 1.44
N GLU A 168 -15.27 -14.98 0.52
CA GLU A 168 -14.98 -15.14 -0.89
C GLU A 168 -14.52 -13.85 -1.58
N LEU A 169 -13.76 -14.01 -2.66
CA LEU A 169 -13.47 -12.92 -3.59
C LEU A 169 -14.58 -12.84 -4.64
N PRO A 170 -15.01 -11.63 -5.04
CA PRO A 170 -16.01 -11.48 -6.09
C PRO A 170 -15.45 -11.98 -7.43
N LYS A 171 -16.31 -12.56 -8.28
CA LYS A 171 -15.93 -12.99 -9.64
C LYS A 171 -15.30 -11.89 -10.48
N SER A 172 -15.54 -10.62 -10.15
CA SER A 172 -14.96 -9.47 -10.83
C SER A 172 -13.46 -9.29 -10.55
N ILE A 173 -12.86 -10.02 -9.60
CA ILE A 173 -11.41 -9.98 -9.33
C ILE A 173 -10.58 -10.25 -10.60
N LYS A 174 -11.12 -11.03 -11.54
CA LYS A 174 -10.54 -11.28 -12.88
C LYS A 174 -10.36 -10.02 -13.73
N GLY A 175 -11.04 -8.92 -13.40
CA GLY A 175 -10.90 -7.62 -14.07
C GLY A 175 -9.60 -6.88 -13.71
N LEU A 176 -8.89 -7.34 -12.67
CA LEU A 176 -7.59 -6.81 -12.27
C LEU A 176 -6.46 -7.35 -13.18
N VAL A 177 -6.53 -7.02 -14.47
CA VAL A 177 -5.66 -7.57 -15.52
C VAL A 177 -4.16 -7.26 -15.37
N HIS A 178 -3.82 -6.29 -14.51
CA HIS A 178 -2.43 -5.92 -14.19
C HIS A 178 -1.98 -6.35 -12.80
N LEU A 179 -2.78 -7.15 -12.08
CA LEU A 179 -2.43 -7.61 -10.74
C LEU A 179 -1.17 -8.48 -10.78
N GLN A 180 -0.20 -8.14 -9.93
CA GLN A 180 1.09 -8.84 -9.80
C GLN A 180 1.20 -9.59 -8.48
N SER A 181 0.47 -9.15 -7.46
CA SER A 181 0.45 -9.76 -6.12
C SER A 181 -0.91 -9.56 -5.46
N LEU A 182 -1.38 -10.62 -4.81
CA LEU A 182 -2.62 -10.67 -4.04
C LEU A 182 -2.30 -11.34 -2.70
N ASP A 183 -2.44 -10.59 -1.61
CA ASP A 183 -2.29 -11.09 -0.25
C ASP A 183 -3.71 -11.26 0.34
N LEU A 184 -4.04 -12.44 0.89
CA LEU A 184 -5.35 -12.81 1.45
C LEU A 184 -5.26 -13.19 2.93
#